data_AF-A0A529P3H7-F1
#
_entry.id   AF-A0A529P3H7-F1
#
_cell.length_a   1.000
_cell.length_b   1.000
_cell.length_c   1.000
_cell.angle_alpha   90.00
_cell.angle_beta   90.00
_cell.angle_gamma   90.00
#
_symmetry.space_group_name_H-M   'P 1'
#
loop_
_entity.id
_entity.type
_entity.pdbx_description
1 polymer ?
#
loop_
_entity_poly.entity_id
_entity_poly.type
_entity_poly.pdbx_seq_one_letter_code
_entity_poly.pdbx_strand_id
1 'polypeptide(L)' 'FPTSGLAVVRFPGDLAHAEQGSGYLEAFLTPADL' A
#
# COMPACT_ATOMS: atom_id res chain seq x y z
N PHE A 1 -5.41 -11.10 1.16
CA PHE A 1 -5.67 -10.05 2.17
C PHE A 1 -6.65 -10.62 3.19
N PRO A 2 -6.32 -10.59 4.49
CA PRO A 2 -7.27 -10.92 5.55
C PRO A 2 -8.40 -9.88 5.54
N THR A 3 -9.55 -10.26 6.07
CA THR A 3 -10.67 -9.33 6.26
C THR A 3 -10.19 -8.12 7.06
N SER A 4 -10.44 -6.92 6.55
CA SER A 4 -10.00 -5.64 7.14
C SER A 4 -8.47 -5.42 7.21
N GLY A 5 -7.67 -6.10 6.38
CA GLY A 5 -6.26 -5.74 6.20
C GLY A 5 -6.09 -4.48 5.33
N LEU A 6 -5.23 -3.56 5.75
CA LEU A 6 -4.90 -2.33 5.02
C LEU A 6 -3.49 -2.43 4.43
N ALA A 7 -3.35 -2.24 3.11
CA ALA A 7 -2.06 -2.08 2.47
C ALA A 7 -1.79 -0.62 2.10
N VAL A 8 -0.59 -0.16 2.42
CA VAL A 8 -0.07 1.14 2.02
C VAL A 8 0.94 0.90 0.90
N VAL A 9 0.61 1.37 -0.31
CA VAL A 9 1.51 1.31 -1.47
C VAL A 9 2.07 2.71 -1.71
N ARG A 10 3.39 2.81 -1.81
CA ARG A 10 4.06 4.07 -2.16
C ARG A 10 4.52 4.04 -3.60
N PHE A 11 4.30 5.16 -4.27
CA PHE A 11 4.76 5.41 -5.63
C PHE A 11 5.84 6.50 -5.57
N PRO A 12 6.90 6.39 -6.39
CA PRO A 12 7.85 7.48 -6.54
C PRO A 12 7.19 8.67 -7.27
N GLY A 13 7.30 9.87 -6.70
CA GLY A 13 6.73 11.09 -7.27
C GLY A 13 5.26 11.33 -6.87
N ASP A 14 4.54 12.07 -7.73
CA ASP A 14 3.15 12.46 -7.45
C ASP A 14 2.15 11.34 -7.75
N LEU A 15 1.00 11.35 -7.06
CA LEU A 15 -0.09 10.38 -7.31
C LEU A 15 -0.60 10.38 -8.76
N ALA A 16 -0.46 11.51 -9.46
CA ALA A 16 -0.82 11.64 -10.88
C ALA A 16 0.05 10.75 -11.79
N HIS A 17 1.21 10.31 -11.32
CA HIS A 17 2.15 9.43 -12.02
C HIS A 17 2.18 8.02 -11.40
N ALA A 18 1.24 7.68 -10.52
CA ALA A 18 1.14 6.33 -9.96
C ALA A 18 0.76 5.34 -11.07
N GLU A 19 1.70 4.50 -11.45
CA GLU A 19 1.56 3.50 -12.52
C GLU A 19 1.56 2.09 -11.92
N GLN A 20 0.80 1.18 -12.55
CA GLN A 20 0.81 -0.22 -12.18
C GLN A 20 2.22 -0.82 -12.32
N GLY A 21 2.75 -1.36 -11.23
CA GLY A 21 4.08 -1.97 -11.19
C GLY A 21 5.23 -1.02 -10.82
N SER A 22 5.00 0.29 -10.68
CA SER A 22 6.03 1.23 -10.20
C SER A 22 5.96 1.51 -8.69
N GLY A 23 4.89 1.08 -8.03
CA GLY A 23 4.73 1.20 -6.59
C GLY A 23 5.33 0.02 -5.82
N TYR A 24 5.73 0.26 -4.58
CA TYR A 24 6.15 -0.78 -3.64
C TYR A 24 5.28 -0.77 -2.38
N LEU A 25 5.11 -1.96 -1.77
CA LEU A 25 4.39 -2.10 -0.51
C LEU A 25 5.24 -1.51 0.61
N GLU A 26 4.78 -0.42 1.20
CA GLU A 26 5.44 0.23 2.34
C GLU A 26 5.08 -0.48 3.64
N ALA A 27 3.78 -0.71 3.84
CA ALA A 27 3.26 -1.28 5.06
C ALA A 27 2.02 -2.11 4.79
N PHE A 28 1.85 -3.13 5.62
CA PHE A 28 0.67 -3.95 5.67
C PHE A 28 0.22 -4.04 7.13
N LEU A 29 -0.96 -3.51 7.40
CA LEU A 29 -1.54 -3.44 8.73
C LEU A 29 -2.70 -4.42 8.80
N THR A 30 -2.68 -5.28 9.80
CA THR A 30 -3.83 -6.12 10.14
C THR A 30 -4.51 -5.60 11.40
N PRO A 31 -5.80 -5.94 11.62
CA PRO A 31 -6.47 -5.64 12.88
C PRO A 31 -5.79 -6.24 14.12
N ALA A 32 -4.87 -7.21 13.95
CA ALA A 32 -4.09 -7.78 15.05
C ALA A 32 -2.82 -6.97 15.37
N ASP A 33 -2.42 -6.05 14.48
CA ASP A 33 -1.25 -5.18 14.66
C ASP A 33 -1.60 -3.82 15.32
N LEU A 34 -2.89 -3.60 15.62
CA LEU A 34 -3.49 -2.37 16.15
C LEU A 34 -4.02 -2.59 17.57
#